data_AF-A0A6I2UK32-F1
#
_entry.id   AF-A0A6I2UK32-F1
#
_cell.length_a   1.000
_cell.length_b   1.000
_cell.length_c   1.000
_cell.angle_alpha   90.00
_cell.angle_beta   90.00
_cell.angle_gamma   90.00
#
_symmetry.space_group_name_H-M   'P 1'
#
loop_
_entity.id
_entity.type
_entity.pdbx_description
1 polymer ?
#
loop_
_entity_poly.entity_id
_entity_poly.type
_entity_poly.pdbx_seq_one_letter_code
_entity_poly.pdbx_strand_id
1 'polypeptide(L)' 'MARNQKHYDTDYKVQAVTLAKEIGLSKAARELGLAPSTLNGWIKATREG' A
#
# COMPACT_ATOMS: atom_id res chain seq x y z
N MET A 1 -13.44 -0.58 -22.95
CA MET A 1 -11.98 -0.64 -22.67
C MET A 1 -11.83 -1.08 -21.22
N ALA A 2 -11.57 -2.38 -20.98
CA ALA A 2 -11.45 -2.91 -19.62
C ALA A 2 -10.18 -2.31 -19.00
N ARG A 3 -10.37 -1.46 -18.01
CA ARG A 3 -9.31 -0.88 -17.18
C ARG A 3 -8.59 -2.07 -16.55
N ASN A 4 -7.42 -2.43 -17.08
CA ASN A 4 -6.52 -3.41 -16.48
C ASN A 4 -5.99 -2.78 -15.18
N GLN A 5 -6.87 -2.63 -14.19
CA GLN A 5 -6.52 -2.25 -12.85
C GLN A 5 -5.61 -3.38 -12.41
N LYS A 6 -4.30 -3.09 -12.28
CA LYS A 6 -3.39 -3.95 -11.52
C LYS A 6 -4.09 -4.16 -10.18
N HIS A 7 -4.77 -5.28 -10.04
CA HIS A 7 -5.45 -5.66 -8.81
C HIS A 7 -4.31 -5.98 -7.85
N TYR A 8 -3.89 -4.95 -7.10
CA TYR A 8 -3.20 -5.22 -5.86
C TYR A 8 -4.22 -5.93 -5.00
N ASP A 9 -3.96 -7.21 -4.77
CA ASP A 9 -4.81 -8.05 -3.94
C ASP A 9 -5.05 -7.34 -2.60
N THR A 10 -6.23 -7.50 -2.03
CA THR A 10 -6.55 -6.87 -0.74
C THR A 10 -5.51 -7.29 0.30
N ASP A 11 -5.07 -8.54 0.23
CA ASP A 11 -4.01 -9.10 1.05
C ASP A 11 -2.68 -8.35 0.88
N TYR A 12 -2.30 -8.04 -0.36
CA TYR A 12 -1.09 -7.27 -0.66
C TYR A 12 -1.15 -5.85 -0.07
N LYS A 13 -2.32 -5.19 -0.15
CA LYS A 13 -2.50 -3.86 0.47
C LYS A 13 -2.42 -3.93 1.99
N VAL A 14 -2.99 -4.97 2.61
CA VAL A 14 -2.93 -5.17 4.07
C VAL A 14 -1.49 -5.42 4.51
N GLN A 15 -0.76 -6.29 3.83
CA GLN A 15 0.66 -6.54 4.11
C GLN A 15 1.50 -5.27 3.95
N ALA A 16 1.24 -4.48 2.91
CA ALA A 16 1.93 -3.22 2.69
C ALA A 16 1.68 -2.22 3.83
N VAL A 17 0.43 -2.07 4.28
CA VAL A 17 0.05 -1.20 5.39
C VAL A 17 0.65 -1.68 6.72
N THR A 18 0.67 -2.99 6.97
CA THR A 18 1.30 -3.58 8.16
C THR A 18 2.80 -3.32 8.17
N LEU A 19 3.49 -3.61 7.07
CA LEU A 19 4.92 -3.34 6.92
C LEU A 19 5.24 -1.86 7.13
N ALA A 20 4.42 -0.96 6.58
CA ALA A 20 4.57 0.48 6.77
C ALA A 20 4.44 0.92 8.24
N LYS A 21 3.63 0.23 9.05
CA LYS A 21 3.51 0.48 10.49
C LYS A 21 4.70 -0.05 11.28
N GLU A 22 5.32 -1.15 10.84
CA GLU A 22 6.45 -1.77 11.53
C GLU A 22 7.78 -1.10 11.23
N ILE A 23 8.11 -0.88 9.95
CA ILE A 23 9.42 -0.34 9.52
C ILE A 23 9.35 1.12 9.07
N GLY A 24 8.14 1.69 9.00
CA GLY A 24 7.88 3.04 8.53
C GLY A 24 7.60 3.12 7.02
N LEU A 25 6.79 4.11 6.64
CA LEU A 25 6.32 4.34 5.26
C LEU A 25 7.44 4.33 4.22
N SER A 26 8.53 5.06 4.45
CA SER A 26 9.61 5.22 3.47
C SER A 26 10.38 3.93 3.21
N LYS A 27 10.61 3.12 4.27
CA LYS A 27 11.29 1.82 4.13
C LYS A 27 10.36 0.81 3.46
N ALA A 28 9.11 0.71 3.93
CA ALA A 28 8.12 -0.18 3.33
C ALA A 28 7.85 0.13 1.86
N ALA A 29 7.75 1.42 1.49
CA ALA A 29 7.58 1.82 0.10
C ALA A 29 8.76 1.37 -0.78
N ARG A 30 9.99 1.50 -0.28
CA ARG A 30 11.20 1.07 -0.99
C ARG A 30 11.29 -0.44 -1.14
N GLU A 31 10.97 -1.19 -0.09
CA GLU A 31 10.92 -2.67 -0.11
C GLU A 31 9.86 -3.21 -1.08
N LEU A 32 8.69 -2.58 -1.10
CA LEU A 32 7.58 -2.97 -1.97
C LEU A 32 7.72 -2.45 -3.40
N GLY A 33 8.73 -1.62 -3.68
CA GLY A 33 8.88 -0.94 -4.98
C GLY A 33 7.73 0.02 -5.30
N LEU A 34 7.04 0.53 -4.27
CA LEU A 34 5.89 1.42 -4.39
C LEU A 34 6.31 2.87 -4.11
N ALA A 35 5.53 3.82 -4.65
CA ALA A 35 5.66 5.20 -4.25
C ALA A 35 5.17 5.38 -2.79
N PRO A 36 5.87 6.14 -1.94
CA PRO A 36 5.42 6.44 -0.58
C PRO A 36 4.01 7.07 -0.55
N SER A 37 3.67 7.85 -1.58
CA SER A 37 2.34 8.46 -1.76
C SER A 37 1.24 7.40 -1.97
N THR A 38 1.52 6.34 -2.73
CA THR A 38 0.59 5.22 -2.94
C THR A 38 0.35 4.46 -1.64
N LEU A 39 1.42 4.14 -0.92
CA LEU A 39 1.33 3.45 0.37
C LEU A 39 0.58 4.28 1.42
N ASN A 40 0.83 5.59 1.44
CA ASN A 40 0.12 6.51 2.33
C ASN A 40 -1.39 6.58 2.01
N GLY A 41 -1.75 6.52 0.74
CA GLY A 41 -3.14 6.42 0.31
C GLY A 41 -3.82 5.16 0.84
N TRP A 42 -3.13 4.02 0.85
CA TRP A 42 -3.66 2.77 1.40
C TRP A 42 -3.82 2.82 2.91
N ILE A 43 -2.84 3.38 3.63
CA ILE A 43 -2.94 3.56 5.09
C ILE A 43 -4.13 4.44 5.46
N LYS A 44 -4.36 5.54 4.72
CA LYS A 44 -5.54 6.40 4.92
C LYS A 44 -6.84 5.65 4.64
N ALA A 45 -6.91 4.96 3.50
CA ALA A 45 -8.08 4.16 3.14
C ALA A 45 -8.40 3.07 4.18
N THR A 46 -7.39 2.48 4.84
CA THR A 46 -7.60 1.53 5.95
C THR A 46 -8.03 2.17 7.27
N ARG A 47 -7.90 3.49 7.44
CA ARG A 47 -8.24 4.21 8.67
C ARG A 47 -9.63 4.87 8.60
N GLU A 48 -10.14 5.14 7.40
CA GLU A 48 -11.46 5.71 7.14
C GLU A 48 -12.55 4.65 6.90
N GLY A 49 -12.25 3.37 7.13
CA GLY A 49 -13.17 2.23 7.01
C GLY A 49 -13.61 1.66 8.35
#